data_AF-A0A353N0D0-F1
#
_entry.id   AF-A0A353N0D0-F1
#
_cell.length_a   1.000
_cell.length_b   1.000
_cell.length_c   1.000
_cell.angle_alpha   90.00
_cell.angle_beta   90.00
_cell.angle_gamma   90.00
#
_symmetry.space_group_name_H-M   'P 1'
#
loop_
_entity.id
_entity.type
_entity.pdbx_description
1 polymer ?
#
loop_
_entity_poly.entity_id
_entity_poly.type
_entity_poly.pdbx_seq_one_letter_code
_entity_poly.pdbx_strand_id
1 'polypeptide(L)' 'SDSTTWRSENPSLGPLVGSFAVVGDSILSTFRSPDVLYYGTEYLKSVNPDTYANRGVLMARDRIISSWSATLTRI' A
#
# COMPACT_ATOMS: atom_id res chain seq x y z
N SER A 1 -13.05 -11.42 6.82
CA SER A 1 -11.69 -11.28 6.28
C SER A 1 -10.84 -10.63 7.34
N ASP A 2 -9.58 -11.04 7.49
CA ASP A 2 -8.62 -10.34 8.36
C ASP A 2 -8.17 -9.07 7.65
N SER A 3 -8.99 -8.03 7.77
CA SER A 3 -8.82 -6.75 7.09
C SER A 3 -9.12 -5.58 8.01
N THR A 4 -8.41 -4.48 7.84
CA THR A 4 -8.64 -3.24 8.58
C THR A 4 -8.52 -2.03 7.66
N THR A 5 -9.25 -0.96 7.95
CA THR A 5 -9.20 0.29 7.19
C THR A 5 -8.17 1.24 7.77
N TRP A 6 -7.60 2.11 6.94
CA TRP A 6 -6.67 3.13 7.38
C TRP A 6 -6.91 4.46 6.65
N ARG A 7 -6.42 5.54 7.27
CA ARG A 7 -6.36 6.88 6.69
C ARG A 7 -4.98 7.48 6.93
N SER A 8 -4.47 8.22 5.95
CA SER A 8 -3.22 8.98 6.05
C SER A 8 -3.38 10.35 5.38
N GLU A 9 -2.60 11.33 5.82
CA GLU A 9 -2.51 12.65 5.20
C GLU A 9 -1.14 12.77 4.52
N ASN A 10 -1.13 12.95 3.20
CA ASN A 10 0.09 13.15 2.43
C ASN A 10 0.16 14.62 1.94
N PRO A 11 1.29 15.33 2.14
CA PRO A 11 1.40 16.74 1.73
C PRO A 11 1.20 17.00 0.23
N SER A 12 1.49 16.03 -0.65
CA SER A 12 1.41 16.17 -2.10
C SER A 12 0.15 15.55 -2.70
N LEU A 13 -0.33 14.44 -2.12
CA LEU A 13 -1.49 13.69 -2.62
C LEU A 13 -2.79 14.05 -1.88
N GLY A 14 -2.69 14.73 -0.75
CA GLY A 14 -3.82 15.01 0.14
C GLY A 14 -4.22 13.79 0.99
N PRO A 15 -5.48 13.74 1.47
CA PRO A 15 -5.97 12.62 2.27
C PRO A 15 -6.01 11.34 1.44
N LEU A 16 -5.58 10.24 2.03
CA LEU A 16 -5.66 8.90 1.46
C LEU A 16 -6.43 8.00 2.41
N VAL A 17 -7.32 7.18 1.84
CA VAL A 17 -8.04 6.14 2.57
C VAL A 17 -7.78 4.80 1.90
N GLY A 18 -7.66 3.75 2.71
CA GLY A 18 -7.35 2.43 2.20
C GLY A 18 -7.78 1.32 3.14
N SER A 19 -7.41 0.11 2.76
CA SER A 19 -7.61 -1.08 3.56
C SER A 19 -6.40 -1.98 3.45
N PHE A 20 -6.02 -2.59 4.56
CA PHE A 20 -5.13 -3.73 4.59
C PHE A 20 -5.94 -5.02 4.65
N ALA A 21 -5.44 -6.07 4.02
CA ALA A 21 -5.93 -7.43 4.17
C ALA A 21 -4.74 -8.39 4.31
N VAL A 22 -4.84 -9.33 5.25
CA VAL A 22 -3.92 -10.45 5.35
C VAL A 22 -4.40 -11.56 4.41
N VAL A 23 -3.53 -11.99 3.50
CA VAL A 23 -3.80 -13.03 2.51
C VAL A 23 -2.62 -14.00 2.51
N GLY A 24 -2.81 -15.16 3.15
CA GLY A 24 -1.73 -16.12 3.35
C GLY A 24 -0.59 -15.50 4.19
N ASP A 25 0.62 -15.50 3.64
CA ASP A 25 1.83 -14.93 4.24
C ASP A 25 2.11 -13.49 3.77
N SER A 26 1.08 -12.82 3.25
CA SER A 26 1.21 -11.51 2.63
C SER A 26 0.19 -10.53 3.18
N ILE A 27 0.56 -9.25 3.22
CA ILE A 27 -0.34 -8.14 3.50
C ILE A 27 -0.54 -7.39 2.18
N LEU A 28 -1.80 -7.21 1.79
CA LEU A 28 -2.18 -6.38 0.66
C LEU A 28 -2.78 -5.08 1.18
N SER A 29 -2.43 -3.98 0.52
CA SER A 29 -3.04 -2.68 0.72
C SER A 29 -3.62 -2.19 -0.60
N THR A 30 -4.81 -1.61 -0.56
CA THR A 30 -5.35 -0.80 -1.65
C THR A 30 -5.76 0.53 -1.07
N PHE A 31 -5.50 1.61 -1.78
CA PHE A 31 -5.81 2.96 -1.32
C PHE A 31 -6.19 3.90 -2.46
N ARG A 32 -6.85 4.99 -2.09
CA ARG A 32 -7.23 6.07 -3.01
C ARG A 32 -7.36 7.41 -2.29
N SER A 33 -7.23 8.48 -3.05
CA SER A 33 -7.70 9.81 -2.66
C SER A 33 -9.24 9.88 -2.71
N PRO A 34 -9.90 10.79 -1.97
CA PRO A 34 -11.35 10.94 -1.97
C PRO A 34 -11.97 11.22 -3.36
N ASP A 35 -11.25 11.95 -4.21
CA ASP A 35 -11.63 12.27 -5.58
C ASP A 35 -11.29 11.15 -6.59
N VAL A 36 -10.66 10.07 -6.11
CA VAL A 36 -10.22 8.91 -6.91
C VAL A 36 -9.19 9.29 -8.00
N LEU A 37 -8.61 10.49 -7.93
CA LEU A 37 -7.56 10.92 -8.85
C LEU A 37 -6.29 10.10 -8.66
N TYR A 38 -5.96 9.80 -7.41
CA TYR A 38 -4.83 8.97 -7.02
C TYR A 38 -5.34 7.67 -6.42
N TYR A 39 -4.76 6.56 -6.86
CA TYR A 39 -5.04 5.25 -6.29
C TYR A 39 -3.84 4.33 -6.46
N GLY A 40 -3.75 3.32 -5.62
CA GLY A 40 -2.58 2.46 -5.62
C GLY A 40 -2.77 1.21 -4.82
N THR A 41 -1.74 0.38 -4.88
CA THR A 41 -1.67 -0.85 -4.12
C THR A 41 -0.27 -1.06 -3.59
N GLU A 42 -0.20 -1.75 -2.46
CA GLU A 42 1.04 -2.14 -1.83
C GLU A 42 0.94 -3.61 -1.42
N TYR A 43 2.01 -4.35 -1.67
CA TYR A 43 2.14 -5.77 -1.37
C TYR A 43 3.35 -5.97 -0.48
N LEU A 44 3.12 -6.59 0.68
CA LEU A 44 4.17 -6.97 1.62
C LEU A 44 4.16 -8.48 1.76
N LYS A 45 5.22 -9.14 1.29
CA LYS A 45 5.42 -10.58 1.46
C LYS A 45 6.28 -10.83 2.68
N SER A 46 5.82 -11.64 3.63
CA SER A 46 6.70 -12.14 4.70
C SER A 46 7.79 -12.99 4.07
N VAL A 47 9.05 -12.62 4.31
CA VAL A 47 10.22 -13.40 3.86
C VAL A 47 10.70 -14.28 5.00
N ASN A 48 10.71 -13.73 6.22
CA ASN A 48 10.98 -14.42 7.47
C ASN A 48 10.36 -13.60 8.62
N PRO A 49 10.47 -14.03 9.90
CA PRO A 49 9.82 -13.34 11.02
C PRO A 49 10.18 -11.86 11.20
N ASP A 50 11.32 -11.41 10.67
CA ASP A 50 11.85 -10.06 10.87
C ASP A 50 11.91 -9.22 9.59
N THR A 51 11.52 -9.77 8.43
CA THR A 51 11.62 -9.07 7.15
C THR A 51 10.43 -9.28 6.24
N TYR A 52 10.04 -8.20 5.57
CA TYR A 52 9.04 -8.18 4.52
C TYR A 52 9.63 -7.60 3.24
N ALA A 53 9.31 -8.23 2.12
CA ALA A 53 9.63 -7.68 0.81
C ALA A 53 8.41 -6.91 0.27
N ASN A 54 8.59 -5.61 0.08
CA ASN A 54 7.56 -4.64 -0.25
C ASN A 54 7.63 -4.24 -1.72
N ARG A 55 6.47 -4.17 -2.39
CA ARG A 55 6.32 -3.61 -3.74
C ARG A 55 5.02 -2.83 -3.80
N GLY A 56 5.01 -1.73 -4.54
CA GLY A 56 3.79 -0.99 -4.74
C GLY A 56 3.84 -0.08 -5.94
N VAL A 57 2.65 0.40 -6.30
CA VAL A 57 2.44 1.35 -7.39
C VAL A 57 1.46 2.42 -6.97
N LEU A 58 1.69 3.63 -7.46
CA LEU A 58 0.76 4.74 -7.41
C LEU A 58 0.36 5.06 -8.85
N MET A 59 -0.94 5.17 -9.05
CA MET A 59 -1.57 5.48 -10.33
C MET A 59 -2.32 6.80 -10.24
N ALA A 60 -2.34 7.51 -11.36
CA ALA A 60 -3.22 8.65 -11.59
C ALA A 60 -3.74 8.61 -13.03
N ARG A 61 -5.05 8.78 -13.20
CA ARG A 61 -5.71 8.74 -14.53
C ARG A 61 -5.29 7.53 -15.36
N ASP A 62 -5.31 6.35 -14.75
CA ASP A 62 -4.99 5.06 -15.36
C ASP A 62 -3.55 4.92 -15.88
N ARG A 63 -2.65 5.76 -15.38
CA ARG A 63 -1.21 5.66 -15.63
C ARG A 63 -0.48 5.43 -14.32
N ILE A 64 0.50 4.53 -14.33
CA ILE A 64 1.46 4.40 -13.24
C ILE A 64 2.31 5.67 -13.23
N ILE A 65 2.26 6.42 -12.13
CA ILE A 65 3.05 7.63 -11.93
C ILE A 65 4.21 7.42 -10.96
N SER A 66 4.17 6.34 -10.18
CA SER A 66 5.29 5.91 -9.33
C SER A 66 5.20 4.41 -9.05
N SER A 67 6.36 3.78 -8.86
CA SER A 67 6.50 2.39 -8.45
C SER A 67 7.70 2.26 -7.52
N TRP A 68 7.62 1.37 -6.53
CA TRP A 68 8.71 1.15 -5.59
C TRP A 68 8.90 -0.33 -5.25
N SER A 69 10.11 -0.63 -4.78
CA SER A 69 10.49 -1.91 -4.20
C SER A 69 11.39 -1.64 -3.01
N ALA A 70 11.08 -2.24 -1.86
CA ALA A 70 11.83 -2.06 -0.63
C ALA A 70 11.87 -3.35 0.20
N THR A 71 12.80 -3.41 1.14
CA THR A 71 12.82 -4.42 2.21
C THR A 71 12.52 -3.71 3.52
N LEU A 72 11.46 -4.14 4.20
CA LEU A 72 11.13 -3.67 5.54
C LEU A 72 11.73 -4.65 6.54
N THR A 73 12.52 -4.14 7.47
CA THR A 73 13.15 -4.92 8.54
C THR A 73 12.60 -4.46 9.87
N ARG A 74 12.28 -5.41 10.75
CA ARG A 74 11.88 -5.13 12.13
C ARG A 74 13.04 -4.47 12.88
N ILE A 75 12.75 -3.37 13.57
CA ILE A 75 13.67 -2.65 14.46
C ILE A 75 13.30 -2.91 15.93
#